data_AF-A0A523TQR0-F1
#
_entry.id   AF-A0A523TQR0-F1
#
_cell.length_a   1.000
_cell.length_b   1.000
_cell.length_c   1.000
_cell.angle_alpha   90.00
_cell.angle_beta   90.00
_cell.angle_gamma   90.00
#
_symmetry.space_group_name_H-M   'P 1'
#
loop_
_entity.id
_entity.type
_entity.pdbx_description
1 polymer ?
#
loop_
_entity_poly.entity_id
_entity_poly.type
_entity_poly.pdbx_seq_one_letter_code
_entity_poly.pdbx_strand_id
1 'polypeptide(L)'
;MQDLFNYVNEERGSYSNHDPYKGIPWKGSYHNNRTFPLSFSWDDALAGSAQAEAESLAAGGSPQGTRVNGQDSSQQKPFWVSGINTGNWMISCKEDPGDWDNYKTMSSDKKFALHSSNGSARLGLHYHDFGGDGPRISRLGVGGAADGSGSTWWVLQFGE
;
A
#
# COMPACT_ATOMS: atom_id res chain seq x y z
N MET A 1 -11.69 6.44 0.86
CA MET A 1 -11.51 5.11 0.25
C MET A 1 -11.24 5.22 -1.25
N GLN A 2 -12.19 5.74 -2.05
CA GLN A 2 -12.02 5.88 -3.50
C GLN A 2 -10.77 6.69 -3.90
N ASP A 3 -10.44 7.75 -3.16
CA ASP A 3 -9.26 8.57 -3.46
C ASP A 3 -7.94 7.80 -3.33
N LEU A 4 -7.81 6.96 -2.30
CA LEU A 4 -6.62 6.12 -2.10
C LEU A 4 -6.55 5.01 -3.16
N PHE A 5 -7.68 4.41 -3.54
CA PHE A 5 -7.72 3.46 -4.66
C PHE A 5 -7.26 4.11 -5.97
N ASN A 6 -7.83 5.27 -6.29
CA ASN A 6 -7.47 6.04 -7.49
C ASN A 6 -5.99 6.44 -7.44
N TYR A 7 -5.49 6.86 -6.28
CA TYR A 7 -4.08 7.18 -6.07
C TYR A 7 -3.15 6.00 -6.38
N VAL A 8 -3.44 4.81 -5.84
CA VAL A 8 -2.62 3.61 -6.10
C VAL A 8 -2.59 3.29 -7.60
N ASN A 9 -3.72 3.35 -8.28
CA ASN A 9 -3.77 3.08 -9.73
C ASN A 9 -3.05 4.16 -10.55
N GLU A 10 -3.16 5.43 -10.16
CA GLU A 10 -2.44 6.54 -10.80
C GLU A 10 -0.93 6.38 -10.67
N GLU A 11 -0.42 6.08 -9.47
CA GLU A 11 1.01 5.86 -9.24
C GLU A 11 1.53 4.62 -9.96
N ARG A 12 0.80 3.51 -9.96
CA ARG A 12 1.19 2.32 -10.73
C ARG A 12 1.30 2.62 -12.23
N GLY A 13 0.42 3.46 -12.75
CA GLY A 13 0.48 3.97 -14.13
C GLY A 13 1.69 4.87 -14.37
N SER A 14 1.96 5.83 -13.47
CA SER A 14 3.09 6.76 -13.61
C SER A 14 4.46 6.05 -13.60
N TYR A 15 4.53 4.90 -12.93
CA TYR A 15 5.73 4.05 -12.85
C TYR A 15 5.78 2.88 -13.83
N SER A 16 4.96 2.89 -14.89
CA SER A 16 4.93 1.80 -15.88
C SER A 16 6.27 1.56 -16.57
N ASN A 17 7.09 2.61 -16.70
CA ASN A 17 8.40 2.57 -17.37
C ASN A 17 9.53 2.02 -16.48
N HIS A 18 9.24 1.72 -15.20
CA HIS A 18 10.20 1.09 -14.31
C HIS A 18 10.02 -0.42 -14.30
N ASP A 19 11.14 -1.13 -14.12
CA ASP A 19 11.13 -2.56 -13.85
C ASP A 19 10.39 -2.83 -12.52
N PRO A 20 9.43 -3.76 -12.50
CA PRO A 20 8.84 -4.22 -11.25
C PRO A 20 9.86 -4.79 -10.27
N TYR A 21 9.50 -4.77 -8.99
CA TYR A 21 10.33 -5.31 -7.91
C TYR A 21 9.59 -6.42 -7.16
N LYS A 22 10.25 -7.57 -6.98
CA LYS A 22 9.77 -8.67 -6.14
C LYS A 22 10.61 -8.82 -4.88
N GLY A 23 10.01 -9.29 -3.78
CA GLY A 23 10.71 -9.65 -2.55
C GLY A 23 10.66 -8.62 -1.43
N ILE A 24 9.50 -8.03 -1.16
CA ILE A 24 9.28 -7.28 0.09
C ILE A 24 9.53 -8.22 1.30
N PRO A 25 10.16 -7.75 2.39
CA PRO A 25 10.67 -6.40 2.63
C PRO A 25 12.15 -6.29 2.28
N TRP A 26 12.47 -6.25 0.99
CA TRP A 26 13.81 -5.95 0.43
C TRP A 26 14.79 -7.13 0.39
N LYS A 27 14.28 -8.33 0.11
CA LYS A 27 15.06 -9.57 -0.08
C LYS A 27 15.07 -10.10 -1.51
N GLY A 28 14.51 -9.36 -2.47
CA GLY A 28 14.49 -9.78 -3.87
C GLY A 28 15.14 -8.77 -4.82
N SER A 29 14.67 -8.74 -6.06
CA SER A 29 15.31 -8.03 -7.17
C SER A 29 14.30 -7.40 -8.11
N TYR A 30 14.78 -6.47 -8.93
CA TYR A 30 14.06 -6.02 -10.11
C TYR A 30 13.93 -7.16 -11.13
N HIS A 31 12.88 -7.13 -11.95
CA HIS A 31 12.65 -8.04 -13.06
C HIS A 31 11.84 -7.37 -14.16
N ASN A 32 11.82 -7.95 -15.37
CA ASN A 32 11.09 -7.40 -16.53
C ASN A 32 9.79 -8.16 -16.87
N ASN A 33 9.48 -9.23 -16.13
CA ASN A 33 8.22 -9.98 -16.30
C ASN A 33 7.09 -9.34 -15.47
N ARG A 34 6.29 -8.44 -16.04
CA ARG A 34 5.15 -7.82 -15.34
C ARG A 34 3.88 -8.65 -15.51
N THR A 35 3.36 -9.18 -14.42
CA THR A 35 2.15 -10.02 -14.39
C THR A 35 0.94 -9.30 -13.82
N PHE A 36 1.16 -8.34 -12.91
CA PHE A 36 0.11 -7.52 -12.33
C PHE A 36 -0.30 -6.43 -13.33
N PRO A 37 -1.59 -6.04 -13.38
CA PRO A 37 -2.00 -4.93 -14.20
C PRO A 37 -1.43 -3.61 -13.65
N LEU A 38 -1.34 -2.60 -14.52
CA LEU A 38 -1.00 -1.22 -14.11
C LEU A 38 -2.15 -0.56 -13.33
N SER A 39 -3.37 -1.07 -13.47
CA SER A 39 -4.54 -0.62 -12.71
C SER A 39 -5.30 -1.83 -12.19
N PHE A 40 -5.59 -1.85 -10.90
CA PHE A 40 -6.43 -2.86 -10.27
C PHE A 40 -7.90 -2.54 -10.46
N SER A 41 -8.73 -3.58 -10.54
CA SER A 41 -10.18 -3.43 -10.46
C SER A 41 -10.61 -3.31 -9.00
N TRP A 42 -11.61 -2.47 -8.72
CA TRP A 42 -12.22 -2.41 -7.39
C TRP A 42 -12.97 -3.72 -7.10
N ASP A 43 -12.88 -4.21 -5.87
CA ASP A 43 -13.61 -5.39 -5.39
C ASP A 43 -14.24 -5.12 -4.02
N ASP A 44 -15.57 -5.23 -3.95
CA ASP A 44 -16.34 -4.89 -2.74
C ASP A 44 -16.09 -5.85 -1.58
N ALA A 45 -15.81 -7.13 -1.86
CA ALA A 45 -15.54 -8.11 -0.82
C ALA A 45 -14.16 -7.86 -0.18
N LEU A 46 -13.16 -7.54 -1.02
CA LEU A 46 -11.85 -7.10 -0.54
C LEU A 46 -11.97 -5.78 0.23
N ALA A 47 -12.80 -4.83 -0.25
CA ALA A 47 -13.00 -3.55 0.44
C ALA A 47 -13.67 -3.73 1.80
N GLY A 48 -14.67 -4.61 1.90
CA GLY A 48 -15.28 -4.99 3.18
C GLY A 48 -14.28 -5.60 4.16
N SER A 49 -13.38 -6.45 3.67
CA SER A 49 -12.31 -7.06 4.47
C SER A 49 -11.28 -6.01 4.94
N ALA A 50 -10.89 -5.11 4.04
CA ALA A 50 -10.01 -4.00 4.36
C ALA A 50 -10.63 -3.04 5.39
N GLN A 51 -11.93 -2.75 5.25
CA GLN A 51 -12.67 -1.88 6.17
C GLN A 51 -12.74 -2.50 7.58
N ALA A 52 -13.04 -3.80 7.68
CA ALA A 52 -13.08 -4.50 8.96
C ALA A 52 -11.73 -4.49 9.69
N GLU A 53 -10.62 -4.70 8.96
CA GLU A 53 -9.28 -4.57 9.54
C GLU A 53 -9.01 -3.12 9.97
N ALA A 54 -9.34 -2.12 9.15
CA ALA A 54 -9.14 -0.71 9.49
C ALA A 54 -9.87 -0.34 10.79
N GLU A 55 -11.13 -0.78 10.95
CA GLU A 55 -11.93 -0.58 12.16
C GLU A 55 -11.31 -1.28 13.38
N SER A 56 -10.82 -2.51 13.20
CA SER A 56 -10.10 -3.23 14.26
C SER A 56 -8.85 -2.46 14.71
N LEU A 57 -8.08 -1.89 13.78
CA LEU A 57 -6.89 -1.11 14.09
C LEU A 57 -7.23 0.23 14.77
N ALA A 58 -8.27 0.92 14.29
CA ALA A 58 -8.78 2.13 14.92
C ALA A 58 -9.29 1.89 16.35
N ALA A 59 -9.81 0.69 16.64
CA ALA A 59 -10.23 0.27 17.98
C ALA A 59 -9.07 -0.17 18.90
N GLY A 60 -7.81 -0.03 18.47
CA GLY A 60 -6.62 -0.39 19.26
C GLY A 60 -6.07 -1.79 18.98
N GLY A 61 -6.52 -2.44 17.91
CA GLY A 61 -5.91 -3.67 17.39
C GLY A 61 -4.46 -3.48 16.94
N SER A 62 -3.77 -4.59 16.67
CA SER A 62 -2.40 -4.58 16.17
C SER A 62 -2.35 -4.93 14.67
N PRO A 63 -1.58 -4.21 13.86
CA PRO A 63 -1.47 -4.50 12.43
C PRO A 63 -0.83 -5.87 12.19
N GLN A 64 -1.39 -6.59 11.22
CA GLN A 64 -0.95 -7.93 10.87
C GLN A 64 0.34 -7.93 10.04
N GLY A 65 1.13 -9.00 10.19
CA GLY A 65 2.26 -9.28 9.32
C GLY A 65 3.56 -8.56 9.69
N THR A 66 4.39 -8.29 8.68
CA THR A 66 5.74 -7.77 8.87
C THR A 66 5.75 -6.24 8.72
N ARG A 67 6.31 -5.55 9.72
CA ARG A 67 6.55 -4.11 9.66
C ARG A 67 7.65 -3.78 8.65
N VAL A 68 7.35 -2.86 7.75
CA VAL A 68 8.27 -2.31 6.76
C VAL A 68 8.48 -0.83 7.10
N ASN A 69 9.73 -0.46 7.40
CA ASN A 69 10.07 0.92 7.65
C ASN A 69 10.01 1.74 6.36
N GLY A 70 9.62 3.01 6.46
CA GLY A 70 9.88 3.96 5.38
C GLY A 70 11.38 4.04 5.07
N GLN A 71 11.73 4.43 3.84
CA GLN A 71 13.13 4.52 3.41
C GLN A 71 13.91 5.54 4.26
N ASP A 72 13.28 6.67 4.59
CA ASP A 72 13.75 7.60 5.60
C ASP A 72 12.86 7.53 6.83
N SER A 73 13.28 6.79 7.86
CA SER A 73 12.47 6.58 9.07
C SER A 73 12.20 7.85 9.89
N SER A 74 12.91 8.95 9.62
CA SER A 74 12.67 10.23 10.29
C SER A 74 11.51 11.02 9.69
N GLN A 75 11.10 10.68 8.47
CA GLN A 75 10.06 11.40 7.71
C GLN A 75 8.95 10.49 7.20
N GLN A 76 9.24 9.19 6.99
CA GLN A 76 8.37 8.26 6.29
C GLN A 76 7.79 7.23 7.25
N LYS A 77 6.47 7.14 7.27
CA LYS A 77 5.76 6.21 8.13
C LYS A 77 6.03 4.77 7.72
N PRO A 78 6.09 3.86 8.71
CA PRO A 78 6.07 2.44 8.44
C PRO A 78 4.71 2.02 7.86
N PHE A 79 4.70 0.86 7.24
CA PHE A 79 3.50 0.11 6.93
C PHE A 79 3.71 -1.35 7.31
N TRP A 80 2.64 -2.14 7.33
CA TRP A 80 2.69 -3.55 7.65
C TRP A 80 2.16 -4.35 6.48
N VAL A 81 2.78 -5.51 6.25
CA VAL A 81 2.45 -6.37 5.12
C VAL A 81 2.15 -7.77 5.62
N SER A 82 0.95 -8.26 5.32
CA SER A 82 0.51 -9.63 5.62
C SER A 82 0.18 -10.37 4.32
N GLY A 83 0.33 -11.70 4.32
CA GLY A 83 -0.04 -12.53 3.17
C GLY A 83 0.71 -12.23 1.86
N ILE A 84 1.90 -11.62 1.93
CA ILE A 84 2.72 -11.34 0.73
C ILE A 84 2.99 -12.63 -0.05
N ASN A 85 3.01 -12.55 -1.39
CA ASN A 85 3.10 -13.70 -2.31
C ASN A 85 1.90 -14.67 -2.26
N THR A 86 0.76 -14.26 -1.68
CA THR A 86 -0.49 -15.03 -1.69
C THR A 86 -1.62 -14.23 -2.34
N GLY A 87 -2.73 -14.91 -2.67
CA GLY A 87 -3.93 -14.25 -3.20
C GLY A 87 -4.70 -13.43 -2.16
N ASN A 88 -4.19 -13.36 -0.93
CA ASN A 88 -4.77 -12.61 0.20
C ASN A 88 -3.71 -11.68 0.82
N TRP A 89 -3.10 -10.85 -0.02
CA TRP A 89 -2.07 -9.89 0.38
C TRP A 89 -2.72 -8.61 0.94
N MET A 90 -2.23 -8.14 2.08
CA MET A 90 -2.74 -6.95 2.76
C MET A 90 -1.60 -5.99 3.10
N ILE A 91 -1.86 -4.69 2.94
CA ILE A 91 -1.02 -3.60 3.46
C ILE A 91 -1.85 -2.75 4.41
N SER A 92 -1.32 -2.46 5.59
CA SER A 92 -1.92 -1.48 6.52
C SER A 92 -0.91 -0.39 6.89
N CYS A 93 -1.40 0.83 7.10
CA CYS A 93 -0.59 1.95 7.54
C CYS A 93 -1.42 2.93 8.36
N LYS A 94 -0.75 3.64 9.27
CA LYS A 94 -1.34 4.74 10.03
C LYS A 94 -0.91 6.06 9.42
N GLU A 95 -1.87 6.95 9.22
CA GLU A 95 -1.68 8.34 8.86
C GLU A 95 -2.02 9.20 10.06
N ASP A 96 -1.05 9.98 10.55
CA ASP A 96 -1.25 10.91 11.66
C ASP A 96 -1.44 12.35 11.14
N PRO A 97 -2.10 13.22 11.92
CA PRO A 97 -2.15 14.65 11.62
C PRO A 97 -0.75 15.24 11.43
N GLY A 98 -0.57 15.99 10.34
CA GLY A 98 0.69 16.69 10.05
C GLY A 98 1.79 15.84 9.41
N ASP A 99 1.53 14.55 9.11
CA ASP A 99 2.47 13.67 8.39
C ASP A 99 2.98 14.27 7.06
N TRP A 100 2.25 15.24 6.53
CA TRP A 100 2.50 15.88 5.24
C TRP A 100 3.05 17.30 5.32
N ASP A 101 3.28 17.83 6.51
CA ASP A 101 3.65 19.25 6.69
C ASP A 101 5.13 19.50 6.34
N ASN A 102 5.97 18.47 6.45
CA ASN A 102 7.41 18.55 6.19
C ASN A 102 7.82 18.13 4.77
N TYR A 103 6.90 17.59 3.98
CA TYR A 103 7.17 17.13 2.62
C TYR A 103 7.11 18.27 1.60
N LYS A 104 8.20 19.04 1.50
CA LYS A 104 8.33 20.19 0.57
C LYS A 104 8.33 19.82 -0.92
N THR A 105 8.50 18.54 -1.26
CA THR A 105 8.73 18.07 -2.63
C THR A 105 7.67 17.11 -3.15
N MET A 106 6.54 16.98 -2.46
CA MET A 106 5.43 16.17 -2.98
C MET A 106 4.74 16.91 -4.12
N SER A 107 4.86 16.36 -5.33
CA SER A 107 4.25 16.92 -6.54
C SER A 107 2.77 16.61 -6.68
N SER A 108 2.17 15.91 -5.71
CA SER A 108 0.76 15.54 -5.74
C SER A 108 0.00 16.20 -4.58
N ASP A 109 -1.23 16.64 -4.86
CA ASP A 109 -2.17 17.12 -3.84
C ASP A 109 -2.68 15.97 -2.94
N LYS A 110 -2.31 14.72 -3.26
CA LYS A 110 -2.76 13.50 -2.59
C LYS A 110 -1.74 13.05 -1.57
N LYS A 111 -2.10 13.23 -0.31
CA LYS A 111 -1.26 13.05 0.86
C LYS A 111 -1.75 11.81 1.63
N PHE A 112 -1.14 10.65 1.36
CA PHE A 112 -1.48 9.35 1.97
C PHE A 112 -0.24 8.65 2.51
N ALA A 113 -0.29 7.98 3.67
CA ALA A 113 0.90 7.39 4.31
C ALA A 113 1.72 6.43 3.42
N LEU A 114 1.08 5.88 2.38
CA LEU A 114 1.68 5.06 1.32
C LEU A 114 2.08 5.85 0.06
N HIS A 115 2.41 7.14 0.21
CA HIS A 115 2.81 8.00 -0.90
C HIS A 115 4.07 7.47 -1.60
N SER A 116 4.18 7.63 -2.91
CA SER A 116 5.32 7.16 -3.71
C SER A 116 6.66 7.85 -3.41
N SER A 117 6.64 8.98 -2.70
CA SER A 117 7.85 9.58 -2.10
C SER A 117 8.43 8.71 -0.98
N ASN A 118 7.62 7.89 -0.32
CA ASN A 118 8.10 6.84 0.57
C ASN A 118 8.67 5.70 -0.29
N GLY A 119 9.99 5.61 -0.38
CA GLY A 119 10.64 4.65 -1.28
C GLY A 119 10.29 3.20 -0.96
N SER A 120 10.03 2.89 0.30
CA SER A 120 9.52 1.58 0.72
C SER A 120 8.10 1.35 0.22
N ALA A 121 7.20 2.33 0.30
CA ALA A 121 5.87 2.18 -0.30
C ALA A 121 5.96 2.11 -1.83
N ARG A 122 6.81 2.93 -2.47
CA ARG A 122 7.03 2.90 -3.91
C ARG A 122 7.45 1.52 -4.41
N LEU A 123 8.46 0.91 -3.80
CA LEU A 123 8.89 -0.43 -4.19
C LEU A 123 7.89 -1.51 -3.77
N GLY A 124 7.28 -1.36 -2.59
CA GLY A 124 6.47 -2.38 -1.96
C GLY A 124 4.99 -2.40 -2.39
N LEU A 125 4.54 -1.38 -3.11
CA LEU A 125 3.16 -1.25 -3.55
C LEU A 125 3.10 -0.88 -5.03
N HIS A 126 3.73 0.24 -5.39
CA HIS A 126 3.59 0.82 -6.73
C HIS A 126 4.39 0.05 -7.79
N TYR A 127 5.57 -0.47 -7.43
CA TYR A 127 6.43 -1.26 -8.32
C TYR A 127 6.20 -2.76 -8.16
N HIS A 128 5.39 -3.17 -7.18
CA HIS A 128 5.38 -4.56 -6.77
C HIS A 128 4.69 -5.44 -7.81
N ASP A 129 5.35 -6.57 -8.08
CA ASP A 129 4.91 -7.66 -8.93
C ASP A 129 5.67 -8.91 -8.50
N PHE A 130 5.06 -10.10 -8.55
CA PHE A 130 5.74 -11.34 -8.17
C PHE A 130 6.58 -11.94 -9.30
N GLY A 131 6.50 -11.40 -10.52
CA GLY A 131 7.31 -11.85 -11.65
C GLY A 131 6.99 -13.26 -12.14
N GLY A 132 5.79 -13.75 -11.85
CA GLY A 132 5.35 -15.12 -12.16
C GLY A 132 5.56 -16.14 -11.04
N ASP A 133 6.23 -15.78 -9.94
CA ASP A 133 6.50 -16.67 -8.80
C ASP A 133 5.33 -16.74 -7.78
N GLY A 134 4.15 -16.26 -8.15
CA GLY A 134 3.00 -16.15 -7.25
C GLY A 134 1.70 -15.86 -7.99
N PRO A 135 0.59 -15.67 -7.25
CA PRO A 135 -0.70 -15.40 -7.84
C PRO A 135 -0.71 -14.06 -8.56
N ARG A 136 -1.48 -13.98 -9.65
CA ARG A 136 -1.65 -12.75 -10.39
C ARG A 136 -2.69 -11.87 -9.70
N ILE A 137 -2.23 -10.91 -8.92
CA ILE A 137 -3.11 -9.92 -8.28
C ILE A 137 -3.67 -8.99 -9.35
N SER A 138 -5.01 -8.85 -9.41
CA SER A 138 -5.68 -7.95 -10.35
C SER A 138 -6.78 -7.09 -9.73
N ARG A 139 -7.10 -7.32 -8.44
CA ARG A 139 -8.13 -6.61 -7.69
C ARG A 139 -7.58 -5.97 -6.42
N LEU A 140 -8.25 -4.89 -6.01
CA LEU A 140 -7.93 -4.12 -4.81
C LEU A 140 -9.22 -3.64 -4.13
N GLY A 141 -9.30 -3.85 -2.82
CA GLY A 141 -10.25 -3.19 -1.93
C GLY A 141 -9.52 -2.26 -0.96
N VAL A 142 -10.15 -1.15 -0.60
CA VAL A 142 -9.55 -0.14 0.30
C VAL A 142 -10.49 0.18 1.45
N GLY A 143 -9.98 0.07 2.68
CA GLY A 143 -10.67 0.43 3.92
C GLY A 143 -9.98 1.59 4.63
N GLY A 144 -10.75 2.33 5.44
CA GLY A 144 -10.23 3.44 6.23
C GLY A 144 -11.05 3.67 7.49
N ALA A 145 -10.39 3.86 8.64
CA ALA A 145 -11.06 4.16 9.90
C ALA A 145 -10.23 5.12 10.76
N ALA A 146 -10.88 6.15 11.30
CA ALA A 146 -10.27 7.10 12.21
C ALA A 146 -10.19 6.51 13.63
N ASP A 147 -9.08 6.73 14.34
CA ASP A 147 -8.86 6.20 15.70
C ASP A 147 -9.34 7.14 16.82
N GLY A 148 -10.02 8.23 16.47
CA GLY A 148 -10.50 9.24 17.40
C GLY A 148 -9.45 10.25 17.88
N SER A 149 -8.15 10.04 17.57
CA SER A 149 -7.06 10.99 17.87
C SER A 149 -6.76 11.96 16.72
N GLY A 150 -7.51 11.86 15.63
CA GLY A 150 -7.27 12.58 14.38
C GLY A 150 -6.46 11.78 13.36
N SER A 151 -5.91 10.63 13.75
CA SER A 151 -5.24 9.71 12.85
C SER A 151 -6.21 8.78 12.14
N THR A 152 -5.84 8.32 10.95
CA THR A 152 -6.59 7.35 10.15
C THR A 152 -5.75 6.10 9.89
N TRP A 153 -6.31 4.93 10.14
CA TRP A 153 -5.76 3.67 9.62
C TRP A 153 -6.30 3.42 8.23
N TRP A 154 -5.39 3.18 7.29
CA TRP A 154 -5.69 2.78 5.92
C TRP A 154 -5.29 1.33 5.71
N VAL A 155 -6.14 0.57 5.02
CA VAL A 155 -5.89 -0.82 4.66
C VAL A 155 -6.14 -1.03 3.17
N LEU A 156 -5.18 -1.64 2.50
CA LEU A 156 -5.26 -2.10 1.11
C LEU A 156 -5.31 -3.64 1.14
N GLN A 157 -6.35 -4.21 0.54
CA GLN A 157 -6.53 -5.65 0.42
C GLN A 157 -6.48 -6.07 -1.04
N PHE A 158 -5.55 -6.94 -1.39
CA PHE A 158 -5.28 -7.39 -2.75
C PHE A 158 -5.82 -8.79 -3.00
N GLY A 159 -6.24 -9.06 -4.24
CA GLY A 159 -6.73 -10.35 -4.69
C GLY A 159 -6.63 -10.57 -6.21
N GLU A 160 -6.91 -11.80 -6.65
CA GLU A 160 -6.87 -12.23 -8.06
C GLU A 160 -8.04 -11.72 -8.90
#